data_AF-A0A960LGP7-F1
#
_entry.id   AF-A0A960LGP7-F1
#
_cell.length_a   1.000
_cell.length_b   1.000
_cell.length_c   1.000
_cell.angle_alpha   90.00
_cell.angle_beta   90.00
_cell.angle_gamma   90.00
#
_symmetry.space_group_name_H-M   'P 1'
#
loop_
_entity.id
_entity.type
_entity.pdbx_description
1 polymer ?
#
loop_
_entity_poly.entity_id
_entity_poly.type
_entity_poly.pdbx_seq_one_letter_code
_entity_poly.pdbx_strand_id
1 'polypeptide(L)'
;MRQRWIVPVFALALLFVSQLAMAQFNAIVVQAPPASALTTTCEGSTPIPDGALIKIFLDADSDGPDMDDPQPTVCTDPPDCQVPFGAVNFNEFTMNGVALAIGTGYFGTEPPFSCTTTIPGTGRFYLRVYEPDNTTVLWTSTVFTVQTGLQEIYFSDIDWTCGSTGPQCTVIDESE
;
A
#
# COMPACT_ATOMS: atom_id res chain seq x y z
N MET A 1 3.36 17.13 53.35
CA MET A 1 2.47 17.62 52.26
C MET A 1 2.92 17.29 50.83
N ARG A 2 4.00 16.52 50.58
CA ARG A 2 4.48 16.25 49.20
C ARG A 2 3.87 15.03 48.49
N GLN A 3 3.18 14.14 49.21
CA GLN A 3 2.73 12.85 48.68
C GLN A 3 1.39 12.90 47.91
N ARG A 4 0.64 14.01 48.01
CA ARG A 4 -0.68 14.16 47.37
C ARG A 4 -0.64 14.33 45.85
N TRP A 5 0.52 14.68 45.28
CA TRP A 5 0.66 14.96 43.84
C TRP A 5 1.22 13.78 43.03
N ILE A 6 1.79 12.77 43.68
CA ILE A 6 2.44 11.64 43.00
C ILE A 6 1.40 10.74 42.32
N VAL A 7 0.29 10.47 43.01
CA VAL A 7 -0.78 9.60 42.51
C VAL A 7 -1.44 10.13 41.23
N PRO A 8 -1.88 11.41 41.13
CA PRO A 8 -2.49 11.91 39.90
C PRO A 8 -1.50 12.01 38.73
N VAL A 9 -0.23 12.35 38.99
CA VAL A 9 0.79 12.43 37.93
C VAL A 9 1.10 11.04 37.37
N PHE A 10 1.20 10.02 38.23
CA PHE A 10 1.42 8.65 37.79
C PHE A 10 0.21 8.07 37.02
N ALA A 11 -1.02 8.37 37.46
CA ALA A 11 -2.22 7.99 36.74
C ALA A 11 -2.32 8.65 35.36
N LEU A 12 -1.95 9.93 35.25
CA LEU A 12 -1.91 10.64 33.97
C LEU A 12 -0.85 10.05 33.02
N ALA A 13 0.33 9.71 33.55
CA ALA A 13 1.38 9.06 32.76
C ALA A 13 0.96 7.66 32.27
N LEU A 14 0.30 6.86 33.11
CA LEU A 14 -0.25 5.57 32.70
C LEU A 14 -1.35 5.70 31.65
N LEU A 15 -2.23 6.70 31.78
CA LEU A 15 -3.23 7.03 30.75
C LEU A 15 -2.55 7.37 29.43
N PHE A 16 -1.51 8.22 29.45
CA PHE A 16 -0.76 8.59 28.26
C PHE A 16 -0.06 7.39 27.60
N VAL A 17 0.57 6.53 28.39
CA VAL A 17 1.20 5.28 27.90
C VAL A 17 0.15 4.30 27.36
N SER A 18 -1.02 4.19 27.98
CA SER A 18 -2.11 3.34 27.48
C SER A 18 -2.72 3.84 26.18
N GLN A 19 -2.81 5.16 25.98
CA GLN A 19 -3.30 5.71 24.71
C GLN A 19 -2.27 5.55 23.59
N LEU A 20 -0.97 5.64 23.89
CA LEU A 20 0.09 5.28 22.94
C LEU A 20 0.06 3.79 22.56
N ALA A 21 -0.29 2.90 23.49
CA ALA A 21 -0.40 1.46 23.22
C ALA A 21 -1.68 1.08 22.44
N MET A 22 -2.80 1.77 22.67
CA MET A 22 -4.03 1.53 21.90
C MET A 22 -4.01 2.16 20.50
N ALA A 23 -3.11 3.11 20.24
CA ALA A 23 -2.89 3.64 18.89
C ALA A 23 -2.21 2.64 17.93
N GLN A 24 -1.85 1.45 18.39
CA GLN A 24 -1.11 0.43 17.62
C GLN A 24 -1.93 -0.81 17.24
N PHE A 25 -3.22 -0.87 17.61
CA PHE A 25 -4.09 -2.00 17.28
C PHE A 25 -5.30 -1.55 16.49
N ASN A 26 -5.05 -1.23 15.24
CA ASN A 26 -6.08 -1.22 14.21
C ASN A 26 -5.76 -2.39 13.27
N ALA A 27 -6.45 -3.51 13.48
CA ALA A 27 -6.54 -4.54 12.45
C ALA A 27 -7.43 -3.96 11.36
N ILE A 28 -6.85 -3.55 10.24
CA ILE A 28 -7.63 -2.95 9.16
C ILE A 28 -7.54 -3.75 7.88
N VAL A 29 -8.76 -4.02 7.43
CA VAL A 29 -9.18 -4.56 6.15
C VAL A 29 -8.73 -3.59 5.07
N VAL A 30 -7.84 -4.01 4.19
CA VAL A 30 -7.60 -3.28 2.96
C VAL A 30 -8.90 -3.31 2.15
N GLN A 31 -9.56 -2.16 2.06
CA GLN A 31 -10.67 -1.93 1.15
C GLN A 31 -10.21 -0.83 0.19
N ALA A 32 -9.90 -1.19 -1.05
CA ALA A 32 -10.31 -0.32 -2.16
C ALA A 32 -11.86 -0.37 -2.21
N PRO A 33 -12.57 0.61 -2.75
CA PRO A 33 -12.27 1.24 -4.03
C PRO A 33 -12.02 2.76 -3.94
N PRO A 34 -11.54 3.39 -5.03
CA PRO A 34 -11.91 4.78 -5.34
C PRO A 34 -13.44 4.85 -5.53
N ALA A 35 -14.04 5.93 -6.00
CA ALA A 35 -15.50 5.98 -6.19
C ALA A 35 -16.13 4.85 -7.08
N SER A 36 -15.33 3.95 -7.69
CA SER A 36 -15.75 2.81 -8.53
C SER A 36 -14.75 1.64 -8.52
N ALA A 37 -15.23 0.42 -8.76
CA ALA A 37 -14.43 -0.80 -8.91
C ALA A 37 -13.36 -0.67 -10.02
N LEU A 38 -12.18 -1.27 -9.84
CA LEU A 38 -11.24 -1.44 -10.97
C LEU A 38 -11.81 -2.42 -11.98
N THR A 39 -11.70 -2.10 -13.27
CA THR A 39 -12.35 -2.84 -14.35
C THR A 39 -11.36 -3.49 -15.31
N THR A 40 -11.79 -4.52 -16.05
CA THR A 40 -10.93 -5.33 -16.93
C THR A 40 -10.40 -4.56 -18.14
N THR A 41 -10.88 -3.34 -18.37
CA THR A 41 -10.48 -2.46 -19.47
C THR A 41 -10.54 -1.02 -18.97
N CYS A 42 -9.72 -0.13 -19.52
CA CYS A 42 -9.80 1.31 -19.22
C CYS A 42 -11.23 1.80 -19.46
N GLU A 43 -11.87 2.39 -18.45
CA GLU A 43 -13.27 2.87 -18.52
C GLU A 43 -14.32 1.78 -18.79
N GLY A 44 -13.95 0.50 -18.69
CA GLY A 44 -14.88 -0.61 -18.80
C GLY A 44 -15.87 -0.63 -17.65
N SER A 45 -16.97 -1.36 -17.83
CA SER A 45 -17.97 -1.61 -16.79
C SER A 45 -17.81 -2.97 -16.09
N THR A 46 -16.98 -3.86 -16.64
CA THR A 46 -16.74 -5.20 -16.09
C THR A 46 -15.65 -5.14 -15.03
N PRO A 47 -15.95 -5.41 -13.75
CA PRO A 47 -14.94 -5.38 -12.70
C PRO A 47 -13.90 -6.49 -12.88
N ILE A 48 -12.67 -6.24 -12.41
CA ILE A 48 -11.58 -7.22 -12.47
C ILE A 48 -11.95 -8.44 -11.61
N PRO A 49 -11.89 -9.67 -12.17
CA PRO A 49 -12.28 -10.87 -11.44
C PRO A 49 -11.31 -11.16 -10.28
N ASP A 50 -11.84 -11.86 -9.28
CA ASP A 50 -11.08 -12.40 -8.15
C ASP A 50 -9.90 -13.26 -8.66
N GLY A 51 -8.77 -13.19 -7.98
CA GLY A 51 -7.54 -13.90 -8.34
C GLY A 51 -6.64 -13.19 -9.34
N ALA A 52 -7.05 -12.05 -9.92
CA ALA A 52 -6.14 -11.24 -10.73
C ALA A 52 -4.96 -10.75 -9.89
N LEU A 53 -3.75 -10.80 -10.47
CA LEU A 53 -2.51 -10.56 -9.75
C LEU A 53 -2.23 -9.06 -9.62
N ILE A 54 -1.82 -8.66 -8.43
CA ILE A 54 -1.35 -7.33 -8.10
C ILE A 54 0.09 -7.44 -7.63
N LYS A 55 0.98 -6.64 -8.19
CA LYS A 55 2.39 -6.58 -7.81
C LYS A 55 2.77 -5.20 -7.32
N ILE A 56 3.71 -5.18 -6.38
CA ILE A 56 4.27 -3.97 -5.78
C ILE A 56 5.61 -3.70 -6.45
N PHE A 57 5.84 -2.45 -6.81
CA PHE A 57 7.09 -1.98 -7.39
C PHE A 57 7.69 -0.87 -6.53
N LEU A 58 9.02 -0.82 -6.48
CA LEU A 58 9.78 0.21 -5.80
C LEU A 58 10.18 1.27 -6.83
N ASP A 59 9.70 2.50 -6.66
CA ASP A 59 10.12 3.68 -7.41
C ASP A 59 11.48 4.12 -6.86
N ALA A 60 12.53 3.51 -7.41
CA ALA A 60 13.88 3.52 -6.83
C ALA A 60 14.65 4.80 -7.18
N ASP A 61 14.38 5.37 -8.35
CA ASP A 61 15.04 6.58 -8.86
C ASP A 61 14.22 7.86 -8.63
N SER A 62 13.03 7.73 -8.04
CA SER A 62 12.17 8.82 -7.63
C SER A 62 11.48 9.58 -8.77
N ASP A 63 11.40 9.00 -9.97
CA ASP A 63 10.82 9.64 -11.16
C ASP A 63 9.34 9.28 -11.43
N GLY A 64 8.81 8.28 -10.73
CA GLY A 64 7.42 7.84 -10.85
C GLY A 64 7.32 6.34 -11.18
N PRO A 65 6.15 5.85 -11.64
CA PRO A 65 6.01 4.47 -12.05
C PRO A 65 6.64 4.21 -13.43
N ASP A 66 7.70 3.41 -13.50
CA ASP A 66 8.39 3.07 -14.74
C ASP A 66 8.48 1.54 -14.98
N MET A 67 8.86 1.09 -16.18
CA MET A 67 8.89 -0.34 -16.52
C MET A 67 10.16 -1.08 -16.07
N ASP A 68 11.23 -0.34 -15.76
CA ASP A 68 12.53 -0.81 -15.32
C ASP A 68 12.63 -0.90 -13.78
N ASP A 69 11.69 -0.30 -13.06
CA ASP A 69 11.54 -0.38 -11.62
C ASP A 69 11.50 -1.83 -11.13
N PRO A 70 12.30 -2.17 -10.11
CA PRO A 70 12.27 -3.50 -9.54
C PRO A 70 11.09 -3.71 -8.59
N GLN A 71 10.63 -4.95 -8.49
CA GLN A 71 9.84 -5.34 -7.31
C GLN A 71 10.72 -5.27 -6.06
N PRO A 72 10.19 -4.79 -4.91
CA PRO A 72 10.93 -4.80 -3.67
C PRO A 72 11.25 -6.22 -3.23
N THR A 73 12.35 -6.37 -2.51
CA THR A 73 12.76 -7.66 -1.96
C THR A 73 11.82 -8.05 -0.83
N VAL A 74 11.32 -9.29 -0.85
CA VAL A 74 10.53 -9.83 0.27
C VAL A 74 11.46 -10.19 1.42
N CYS A 75 11.07 -9.82 2.63
CA CYS A 75 11.86 -10.10 3.83
C CYS A 75 11.88 -11.60 4.16
N THR A 76 12.88 -12.05 4.90
CA THR A 76 13.09 -13.47 5.17
C THR A 76 12.10 -14.06 6.20
N ASP A 77 11.49 -13.21 7.03
CA ASP A 77 10.60 -13.62 8.12
C ASP A 77 9.35 -12.70 8.23
N PRO A 78 8.45 -12.71 7.23
CA PRO A 78 7.24 -11.89 7.27
C PRO A 78 6.28 -12.31 8.41
N PRO A 79 5.55 -11.38 9.06
CA PRO A 79 5.43 -9.95 8.73
C PRO A 79 6.49 -9.06 9.39
N ASP A 80 7.35 -9.62 10.24
CA ASP A 80 8.41 -8.90 10.94
C ASP A 80 9.63 -8.73 10.03
N CYS A 81 9.48 -7.83 9.06
CA CYS A 81 10.60 -7.47 8.24
C CYS A 81 11.63 -6.72 9.10
N GLN A 82 12.74 -7.39 9.41
CA GLN A 82 13.92 -6.80 10.02
C GLN A 82 15.11 -6.81 9.05
N VAL A 83 15.13 -7.80 8.13
CA VAL A 83 16.22 -8.05 7.18
C VAL A 83 15.66 -8.66 5.87
N PRO A 84 16.17 -8.29 4.69
CA PRO A 84 17.12 -7.21 4.46
C PRO A 84 16.46 -5.83 4.62
N PHE A 85 17.31 -4.88 4.95
CA PHE A 85 17.07 -3.45 4.83
C PHE A 85 16.43 -3.07 3.49
N GLY A 86 15.28 -2.40 3.49
CA GLY A 86 14.53 -2.10 2.25
C GLY A 86 13.46 -3.14 1.89
N ALA A 87 13.26 -4.18 2.71
CA ALA A 87 12.37 -5.28 2.38
C ALA A 87 10.93 -5.08 2.82
N VAL A 88 10.03 -5.81 2.15
CA VAL A 88 8.58 -5.83 2.37
C VAL A 88 8.10 -7.21 2.81
N ASN A 89 6.95 -7.31 3.47
CA ASN A 89 6.41 -8.60 3.93
C ASN A 89 5.80 -9.44 2.80
N PHE A 90 5.37 -8.80 1.72
CA PHE A 90 4.98 -9.40 0.46
C PHE A 90 5.17 -8.36 -0.65
N ASN A 91 5.43 -8.81 -1.87
CA ASN A 91 5.53 -7.96 -3.06
C ASN A 91 4.47 -8.28 -4.13
N GLU A 92 3.62 -9.29 -3.87
CA GLU A 92 2.50 -9.66 -4.73
C GLU A 92 1.32 -10.17 -3.91
N PHE A 93 0.10 -9.95 -4.41
CA PHE A 93 -1.16 -10.41 -3.83
C PHE A 93 -2.27 -10.41 -4.90
N THR A 94 -3.50 -10.78 -4.55
CA THR A 94 -4.60 -10.93 -5.53
C THR A 94 -5.78 -10.01 -5.27
N MET A 95 -6.53 -9.73 -6.34
CA MET A 95 -7.91 -9.24 -6.24
C MET A 95 -8.76 -10.26 -5.48
N ASN A 96 -9.52 -9.81 -4.49
CA ASN A 96 -10.24 -10.71 -3.57
C ASN A 96 -11.75 -10.55 -3.61
N GLY A 97 -12.24 -9.54 -4.32
CA GLY A 97 -13.63 -9.52 -4.76
C GLY A 97 -14.68 -9.71 -3.66
N VAL A 98 -15.61 -10.62 -3.93
CA VAL A 98 -16.65 -11.03 -2.96
C VAL A 98 -16.11 -11.96 -1.88
N ALA A 99 -14.93 -12.57 -2.07
CA ALA A 99 -14.35 -13.49 -1.09
C ALA A 99 -14.07 -12.80 0.26
N LEU A 100 -13.76 -11.51 0.25
CA LEU A 100 -13.59 -10.68 1.45
C LEU A 100 -14.80 -9.77 1.74
N ALA A 101 -15.94 -10.00 1.08
CA ALA A 101 -17.14 -9.15 1.16
C ALA A 101 -16.90 -7.68 0.77
N ILE A 102 -15.89 -7.40 -0.05
CA ILE A 102 -15.53 -6.05 -0.52
C ILE A 102 -16.18 -5.77 -1.90
N GLY A 103 -16.36 -6.80 -2.73
CA GLY A 103 -16.94 -6.73 -4.07
C GLY A 103 -15.89 -6.90 -5.18
N THR A 104 -16.29 -7.39 -6.35
CA THR A 104 -15.39 -7.67 -7.49
C THR A 104 -14.77 -6.39 -8.06
N GLY A 105 -13.48 -6.43 -8.40
CA GLY A 105 -12.68 -5.24 -8.76
C GLY A 105 -12.06 -4.51 -7.57
N TYR A 106 -12.08 -5.13 -6.38
CA TYR A 106 -11.58 -4.60 -5.13
C TYR A 106 -10.63 -5.65 -4.54
N PHE A 107 -9.69 -5.19 -3.72
CA PHE A 107 -8.68 -6.06 -3.11
C PHE A 107 -8.49 -5.70 -1.66
N GLY A 108 -7.95 -6.68 -0.93
CA GLY A 108 -7.43 -6.45 0.39
C GLY A 108 -6.37 -7.43 0.86
N THR A 109 -5.41 -7.01 1.68
CA THR A 109 -4.33 -7.85 2.20
C THR A 109 -4.45 -8.04 3.70
N GLU A 110 -4.27 -9.28 4.15
CA GLU A 110 -4.06 -9.62 5.55
C GLU A 110 -2.88 -10.61 5.62
N PRO A 111 -1.79 -10.32 6.36
CA PRO A 111 -1.57 -9.13 7.21
C PRO A 111 -1.45 -7.81 6.40
N PRO A 112 -1.54 -6.64 7.07
CA PRO A 112 -1.29 -5.34 6.44
C PRO A 112 0.12 -5.26 5.83
N PHE A 113 0.30 -4.34 4.89
CA PHE A 113 1.60 -4.10 4.27
C PHE A 113 2.61 -3.59 5.33
N SER A 114 3.80 -4.17 5.30
CA SER A 114 4.90 -3.84 6.21
C SER A 114 6.18 -3.69 5.41
N CYS A 115 6.97 -2.68 5.73
CA CYS A 115 8.27 -2.48 5.10
C CYS A 115 9.34 -2.05 6.10
N THR A 116 10.60 -2.31 5.75
CA THR A 116 11.77 -1.68 6.38
C THR A 116 12.41 -0.74 5.38
N THR A 117 12.71 0.49 5.78
CA THR A 117 13.37 1.47 4.92
C THR A 117 14.82 1.66 5.37
N THR A 118 15.75 1.68 4.42
CA THR A 118 17.18 1.95 4.63
C THR A 118 17.52 3.42 4.71
N ILE A 119 16.69 4.23 4.07
CA ILE A 119 16.90 5.66 3.90
C ILE A 119 16.14 6.34 5.05
N PRO A 120 16.70 7.40 5.68
CA PRO A 120 15.89 8.31 6.46
C PRO A 120 14.90 8.98 5.51
N GLY A 121 13.75 8.34 5.31
CA GLY A 121 12.84 8.69 4.24
C GLY A 121 11.99 7.48 3.88
N THR A 122 10.69 7.71 3.85
CA THR A 122 9.65 6.81 3.35
C THR A 122 10.06 6.05 2.09
N GLY A 123 9.76 4.75 2.01
CA GLY A 123 9.82 3.98 0.77
C GLY A 123 8.74 4.44 -0.20
N ARG A 124 9.08 4.60 -1.48
CA ARG A 124 8.18 4.99 -2.57
C ARG A 124 7.79 3.76 -3.35
N PHE A 125 6.50 3.41 -3.33
CA PHE A 125 5.99 2.22 -3.99
C PHE A 125 4.83 2.58 -4.89
N TYR A 126 4.52 1.70 -5.84
CA TYR A 126 3.29 1.74 -6.60
C TYR A 126 2.83 0.32 -6.91
N LEU A 127 1.57 0.17 -7.32
CA LEU A 127 0.95 -1.10 -7.64
C LEU A 127 0.72 -1.22 -9.15
N ARG A 128 0.87 -2.44 -9.66
CA ARG A 128 0.37 -2.81 -11.00
C ARG A 128 -0.58 -3.98 -10.90
N VAL A 129 -1.72 -3.86 -11.57
CA VAL A 129 -2.67 -4.95 -11.76
C VAL A 129 -2.41 -5.61 -13.10
N TYR A 130 -2.23 -6.92 -13.10
CA TYR A 130 -1.96 -7.71 -14.30
C TYR A 130 -3.18 -8.49 -14.75
N GLU A 131 -3.24 -8.78 -16.04
CA GLU A 131 -4.08 -9.85 -16.56
C GLU A 131 -3.67 -11.22 -15.99
N PRO A 132 -4.55 -12.24 -16.06
CA PRO A 132 -4.23 -13.60 -15.62
C PRO A 132 -3.00 -14.23 -16.32
N ASP A 133 -2.57 -13.67 -17.45
CA ASP A 133 -1.36 -14.08 -18.17
C ASP A 133 -0.06 -13.65 -17.47
N ASN A 134 -0.15 -12.77 -16.46
CA ASN A 134 0.96 -12.21 -15.72
C ASN A 134 1.96 -11.39 -16.57
N THR A 135 1.54 -10.91 -17.74
CA THR A 135 2.38 -10.11 -18.65
C THR A 135 1.77 -8.76 -18.98
N THR A 136 0.45 -8.70 -19.15
CA THR A 136 -0.24 -7.48 -19.55
C THR A 136 -0.62 -6.67 -18.31
N VAL A 137 -0.15 -5.42 -18.22
CA VAL A 137 -0.54 -4.48 -17.15
C VAL A 137 -1.86 -3.82 -17.51
N LEU A 138 -2.88 -3.98 -16.66
CA LEU A 138 -4.19 -3.35 -16.80
C LEU A 138 -4.22 -1.96 -16.17
N TRP A 139 -3.69 -1.85 -14.95
CA TRP A 139 -3.72 -0.61 -14.16
C TRP A 139 -2.40 -0.41 -13.45
N THR A 140 -1.99 0.85 -13.33
CA THR A 140 -0.85 1.29 -12.54
C THR A 140 -1.33 2.36 -11.56
N SER A 141 -1.05 2.21 -10.27
CA SER A 141 -1.37 3.23 -9.29
C SER A 141 -0.39 4.40 -9.36
N THR A 142 -0.73 5.56 -8.82
CA THR A 142 0.26 6.58 -8.48
C THR A 142 1.20 6.06 -7.39
N VAL A 143 2.36 6.70 -7.27
CA VAL A 143 3.33 6.41 -6.22
C VAL A 143 2.75 6.81 -4.87
N PHE A 144 2.89 5.92 -3.89
CA PHE A 144 2.55 6.14 -2.49
C PHE A 144 3.79 5.94 -1.61
N THR A 145 3.82 6.63 -0.48
CA THR A 145 4.94 6.61 0.44
C THR A 145 4.61 5.84 1.71
N VAL A 146 5.51 4.96 2.15
CA VAL A 146 5.34 4.13 3.34
C VAL A 146 6.51 4.33 4.28
N GLN A 147 6.27 4.51 5.57
CA GLN A 147 7.35 4.55 6.56
C GLN A 147 7.65 3.14 7.09
N THR A 148 8.83 2.97 7.69
CA THR A 148 9.21 1.68 8.29
C THR A 148 8.18 1.23 9.33
N GLY A 149 7.88 -0.07 9.32
CA GLY A 149 6.98 -0.74 10.25
C GLY A 149 5.69 -1.22 9.58
N LEU A 150 4.81 -1.77 10.41
CA LEU A 150 3.45 -2.12 10.00
C LEU A 150 2.69 -0.83 9.75
N GLN A 151 2.22 -0.67 8.52
CA GLN A 151 1.43 0.49 8.13
C GLN A 151 0.14 0.06 7.48
N GLU A 152 -0.78 0.98 7.57
CA GLU A 152 -2.08 0.85 6.97
C GLU A 152 -2.19 1.88 5.86
N ILE A 153 -2.46 1.39 4.65
CA ILE A 153 -2.49 2.21 3.45
C ILE A 153 -3.86 2.02 2.83
N TYR A 154 -4.62 3.11 2.79
CA TYR A 154 -5.90 3.16 2.11
C TYR A 154 -5.65 3.54 0.65
N PHE A 155 -5.93 2.60 -0.25
CA PHE A 155 -5.82 2.83 -1.69
C PHE A 155 -7.05 3.54 -2.28
N SER A 156 -7.96 4.05 -1.44
CA SER A 156 -9.06 4.92 -1.85
C SER A 156 -8.59 6.30 -2.32
N ASP A 157 -7.45 6.75 -1.81
CA ASP A 157 -6.89 8.09 -2.05
C ASP A 157 -5.76 8.07 -3.09
N ILE A 158 -5.55 6.92 -3.75
CA ILE A 158 -4.51 6.71 -4.74
C ILE A 158 -5.17 6.68 -6.12
N ASP A 159 -4.66 7.52 -7.01
CA ASP A 159 -5.13 7.56 -8.39
C ASP A 159 -4.62 6.35 -9.17
N TRP A 160 -5.41 5.89 -10.12
CA TRP A 160 -5.08 4.76 -10.98
C TRP A 160 -5.06 5.20 -12.43
N THR A 161 -3.99 4.87 -13.12
CA THR A 161 -3.87 5.08 -14.56
C THR A 161 -3.95 3.77 -15.29
N CYS A 162 -4.74 3.73 -16.35
CA CYS A 162 -4.85 2.54 -17.17
C CYS A 162 -3.58 2.36 -18.02
N GLY A 163 -3.05 1.14 -18.04
CA GLY A 163 -1.81 0.84 -18.74
C GLY A 163 -2.08 0.21 -20.11
N SER A 164 -1.55 0.80 -21.18
CA SER A 164 -1.14 0.03 -22.34
C SER A 164 0.24 0.49 -22.77
N THR A 165 1.28 -0.24 -22.36
CA THR A 165 2.60 -0.27 -23.02
C THR A 165 3.18 1.08 -23.48
N GLY A 166 3.51 1.98 -22.54
CA GLY A 166 4.33 3.17 -22.85
C GLY A 166 4.58 4.04 -21.61
N PRO A 167 5.72 4.77 -21.55
CA PRO A 167 5.92 5.80 -20.54
C PRO A 167 4.77 6.80 -20.63
N GLN A 168 4.17 7.11 -19.50
CA GLN A 168 3.17 8.16 -19.38
C GLN A 168 3.77 9.45 -19.97
N CYS A 169 3.26 9.89 -21.13
CA CYS A 169 3.65 11.18 -21.70
C CYS A 169 3.39 12.26 -20.65
N THR A 170 4.45 12.97 -20.31
CA THR A 170 4.47 14.24 -19.61
C THR A 170 3.29 15.12 -20.04
N VAL A 171 2.47 15.53 -19.08
CA VAL A 171 1.62 16.71 -19.25
C VAL A 171 2.57 17.90 -19.25
N ILE A 172 3.09 18.27 -20.42
CA ILE A 172 3.61 19.62 -20.61
C ILE A 172 2.38 20.50 -20.79
N ASP A 173 2.09 21.26 -19.76
CA ASP A 173 1.15 22.37 -19.82
C ASP A 173 1.74 23.42 -20.80
N GLU A 174 1.36 23.35 -22.08
CA GLU A 174 1.64 24.42 -23.04
C GLU A 174 0.68 25.59 -22.76
N SER A 175 0.97 26.31 -21.68
CA SER A 175 0.40 27.62 -21.40
C SER A 175 1.49 28.66 -21.09
N GLU A 176 2.44 28.84 -22.01
CA GLU A 176 3.18 30.11 -22.20
C GLU A 176 3.44 30.42 -23.69
#